data_AF-A0A0W8I946-F1
#
_entry.id   AF-A0A0W8I946-F1
#
_cell.length_a   1.000
_cell.length_b   1.000
_cell.length_c   1.000
_cell.angle_alpha   90.00
_cell.angle_beta   90.00
_cell.angle_gamma   90.00
#
_symmetry.space_group_name_H-M   'P 1'
#
loop_
_entity.id
_entity.type
_entity.pdbx_description
1 polymer ?
#
loop_
_entity_poly.entity_id
_entity_poly.type
_entity_poly.pdbx_seq_one_letter_code
_entity_poly.pdbx_strand_id
1 'polypeptide(L)'
;MTTDTTTGASRQLAAGVFVVIGHTPRTELVKDQLKLDGEGCITVDSPTTVTNLLGVFSCGDAVDHRNRHAITAAGTGCAAALAGDRTAADDVQLVLPETGVCSTDLGGSCDLPAPGAAEQGCCAPDATKEPADACCSGPQPVTIGAAPVH
;
A
#
# COMPACT_ATOMS: atom_id res chain seq x y z
N MET A 1 37.60 20.57 27.25
CA MET A 1 37.64 21.72 28.18
C MET A 1 36.28 22.36 28.10
N THR A 2 35.53 22.38 29.19
CA THR A 2 34.21 23.04 29.25
C THR A 2 34.30 24.19 30.24
N THR A 3 33.64 25.29 29.90
CA THR A 3 33.65 26.52 30.67
C THR A 3 32.33 26.64 31.41
N ASP A 4 32.42 26.83 32.72
CA ASP A 4 31.26 27.08 33.56
C ASP A 4 30.60 28.42 33.16
N THR A 5 29.32 28.39 32.81
CA THR A 5 28.57 29.56 32.34
C THR A 5 28.27 30.58 33.44
N THR A 6 28.44 30.20 34.71
CA THR A 6 28.24 31.07 35.89
C THR A 6 29.55 31.63 36.40
N THR A 7 30.62 30.81 36.41
CA THR A 7 31.91 31.20 37.02
C THR A 7 33.03 31.49 36.03
N GLY A 8 32.88 31.12 34.75
CA GLY A 8 33.92 31.24 33.73
C GLY A 8 35.10 30.28 33.92
N ALA A 9 35.10 29.47 34.98
CA ALA A 9 36.16 28.52 35.25
C ALA A 9 36.11 27.35 34.26
N SER A 10 37.27 26.96 33.72
CA SER A 10 37.35 25.82 32.81
C SER A 10 37.75 24.56 33.55
N ARG A 11 37.02 23.46 33.31
CA ARG A 11 37.31 22.14 33.90
C ARG A 11 37.42 21.07 32.84
N GLN A 12 38.16 20.01 33.18
CA GLN A 12 38.22 18.79 32.39
C GLN A 12 37.11 17.87 32.90
N LEU A 13 36.11 17.63 32.06
CA LEU A 13 34.99 16.74 32.36
C LEU A 13 35.31 15.28 32.01
N ALA A 14 34.44 14.38 32.48
CA ALA A 14 34.49 12.94 32.26
C ALA A 14 34.68 12.56 30.78
N ALA A 15 35.17 11.34 30.55
CA ALA A 15 35.46 10.82 29.21
C ALA A 15 34.24 10.74 28.27
N GLY A 16 33.01 10.86 28.80
CA GLY A 16 31.78 10.90 28.03
C GLY A 16 30.67 11.67 28.74
N VAL A 17 29.82 12.32 27.96
CA VAL A 17 28.61 13.02 28.41
C VAL A 17 27.45 12.55 27.56
N PHE A 18 26.35 12.15 28.20
CA PHE A 18 25.10 11.77 27.53
C PHE A 18 24.04 12.81 27.85
N VAL A 19 23.47 13.39 26.80
CA VAL A 19 22.47 14.45 26.91
C VAL A 19 21.10 13.86 26.56
N VAL A 20 20.13 14.04 27.45
CA VAL A 20 18.75 13.58 27.27
C VAL A 20 17.82 14.78 27.50
N ILE A 21 17.49 15.51 26.43
CA ILE A 21 16.60 16.70 26.47
C ILE A 21 15.19 16.34 25.96
N GLY A 22 14.90 15.04 25.82
CA GLY A 22 13.67 14.56 25.19
C GLY A 22 13.80 14.47 23.67
N HIS A 23 12.72 14.04 23.02
CA HIS A 23 12.64 13.82 21.58
C HIS A 23 11.38 14.47 21.05
N THR A 24 11.52 15.22 19.96
CA THR A 24 10.39 15.81 19.24
C THR A 24 10.21 15.05 17.93
N PRO A 25 9.08 14.33 17.74
CA PRO A 25 8.76 13.69 16.47
C PRO A 25 8.72 14.72 15.33
N ARG A 26 9.24 14.35 14.16
CA ARG A 26 9.24 15.23 12.97
C ARG A 26 7.91 15.18 12.22
N THR A 27 6.82 15.50 12.90
CA THR A 27 5.45 15.37 12.37
C THR A 27 4.86 16.70 11.86
N GLU A 28 5.62 17.79 11.92
CA GLU A 28 5.19 19.12 11.48
C GLU A 28 4.65 19.18 10.04
N LEU A 29 5.18 18.35 9.14
CA LEU A 29 4.73 18.30 7.74
C LEU A 29 3.30 17.73 7.57
N VAL A 30 2.82 16.98 8.55
CA VAL A 30 1.58 16.18 8.45
C VAL A 30 0.58 16.44 9.57
N LYS A 31 0.89 17.35 10.50
CA LYS A 31 0.11 17.62 11.71
C LYS A 31 -1.36 17.97 11.50
N ASP A 32 -1.69 18.58 10.36
CA ASP A 32 -3.07 19.00 10.03
C ASP A 32 -3.84 17.92 9.25
N GLN A 33 -3.16 16.85 8.84
CA GLN A 33 -3.72 15.78 7.99
C GLN A 33 -3.80 14.44 8.74
N LEU A 34 -2.80 14.16 9.58
CA LEU A 34 -2.71 12.93 10.34
C LEU A 34 -3.04 13.15 11.81
N LYS A 35 -3.71 12.18 12.41
CA LYS A 35 -3.96 12.16 13.85
C LYS A 35 -2.64 11.95 14.58
N LEU A 36 -2.38 12.83 15.55
CA LEU A 36 -1.23 12.73 16.44
C LEU A 36 -1.70 12.38 17.86
N ASP A 37 -0.86 11.68 18.61
CA ASP A 37 -1.06 11.45 20.04
C ASP A 37 -0.63 12.65 20.89
N GLY A 38 -0.75 12.52 22.22
CA GLY A 38 -0.37 13.57 23.17
C GLY A 38 1.11 13.92 23.19
N GLU A 39 1.98 13.08 22.59
CA GLU A 39 3.42 13.32 22.47
C GLU A 39 3.82 13.83 21.08
N GLY A 40 2.85 13.98 20.17
CA GLY A 40 3.06 14.45 18.80
C GLY A 40 3.51 13.34 17.83
N CYS A 41 3.44 12.07 18.23
CA CYS A 41 3.66 10.92 17.34
C CYS A 41 2.39 10.63 16.52
N ILE A 42 2.57 10.11 15.30
CA ILE A 42 1.46 9.71 14.43
C ILE A 42 0.74 8.51 15.04
N THR A 43 -0.58 8.60 15.15
CA THR A 43 -1.42 7.49 15.60
C THR A 43 -1.67 6.54 14.44
N VAL A 44 -1.50 5.24 14.71
CA VAL A 44 -1.80 4.15 13.77
C VAL A 44 -2.74 3.14 14.41
N ASP A 45 -3.45 2.37 13.59
CA ASP A 45 -4.30 1.27 14.05
C ASP A 45 -3.47 0.05 14.45
N SER A 46 -2.80 0.13 15.61
CA SER A 46 -1.93 -0.94 16.09
C SER A 46 -2.68 -2.27 16.25
N PRO A 47 -2.13 -3.39 15.77
CA PRO A 47 -0.71 -3.62 15.43
C PRO A 47 -0.32 -3.32 13.97
N THR A 48 -1.17 -2.66 13.18
CA THR A 48 -0.87 -2.27 11.79
C THR A 48 -0.11 -0.95 11.71
N THR A 49 0.19 -0.52 10.49
CA THR A 49 0.86 0.77 10.17
C THR A 49 -0.09 1.78 9.52
N VAL A 50 -1.39 1.46 9.48
CA VAL A 50 -2.42 2.27 8.81
C VAL A 50 -2.73 3.51 9.64
N THR A 51 -2.73 4.68 8.99
CA THR A 51 -3.10 5.96 9.63
C THR A 51 -4.58 6.27 9.43
N ASN A 52 -5.03 7.46 9.85
CA ASN A 52 -6.40 7.91 9.58
C ASN A 52 -6.68 8.26 8.10
N LEU A 53 -5.65 8.30 7.24
CA LEU A 53 -5.81 8.54 5.80
C LEU A 53 -5.50 7.26 5.02
N LEU A 54 -6.42 6.87 4.14
CA LEU A 54 -6.24 5.71 3.27
C LEU A 54 -5.03 5.91 2.36
N GLY A 55 -4.24 4.86 2.19
CA GLY A 55 -3.00 4.89 1.42
C GLY A 55 -1.82 5.59 2.11
N VAL A 56 -2.02 6.12 3.33
CA VAL A 56 -0.94 6.72 4.13
C VAL A 56 -0.61 5.82 5.31
N PHE A 57 0.66 5.43 5.39
CA PHE A 57 1.20 4.54 6.42
C PHE A 57 2.27 5.26 7.23
N SER A 58 2.44 4.87 8.49
CA SER A 58 3.49 5.41 9.36
C SER A 58 4.21 4.32 10.14
N CYS A 59 5.50 4.51 10.38
CA CYS A 59 6.38 3.53 11.01
C CYS A 59 7.58 4.18 11.70
N GLY A 60 8.32 3.40 12.49
CA GLY A 60 9.50 3.86 13.22
C GLY A 60 9.21 4.90 14.28
N ASP A 61 10.18 5.78 14.54
CA ASP A 61 10.12 6.77 15.63
C ASP A 61 9.00 7.81 15.46
N ALA A 62 8.38 7.87 14.27
CA ALA A 62 7.21 8.69 14.02
C ALA A 62 5.95 8.16 14.72
N VAL A 63 5.88 6.86 15.01
CA VAL A 63 4.78 6.20 15.73
C VAL A 63 5.24 5.63 17.09
N ASP A 64 6.54 5.37 17.25
CA ASP A 64 7.12 4.74 18.44
C ASP A 64 7.75 5.78 19.38
N HIS A 65 7.07 6.06 20.49
CA HIS A 65 7.62 6.89 21.56
C HIS A 65 8.47 6.09 22.57
N ARG A 66 8.40 4.75 22.56
CA ARG A 66 8.94 3.90 23.62
C ARG A 66 10.29 3.28 23.29
N ASN A 67 10.42 2.57 22.17
CA ASN A 67 11.62 1.77 21.91
C ASN A 67 12.69 2.59 21.19
N ARG A 68 12.32 3.32 20.14
CA ARG A 68 13.22 4.22 19.38
C ARG A 68 14.56 3.57 19.04
N HIS A 69 14.50 2.29 18.68
CA HIS A 69 15.65 1.50 18.29
C HIS A 69 15.63 1.31 16.78
N ALA A 70 16.80 1.35 16.17
CA ALA A 70 16.92 1.13 14.73
C ALA A 70 16.25 -0.17 14.27
N ILE A 71 16.32 -1.24 15.08
CA ILE A 71 15.72 -2.53 14.73
C ILE A 71 14.19 -2.52 14.78
N THR A 72 13.56 -1.81 15.73
CA THR A 72 12.10 -1.69 15.79
C THR A 72 11.58 -0.80 14.68
N ALA A 73 12.32 0.27 14.35
CA ALA A 73 12.03 1.11 13.20
C ALA A 73 12.12 0.35 11.87
N ALA A 74 13.16 -0.47 11.69
CA ALA A 74 13.28 -1.32 10.50
C ALA A 74 12.13 -2.33 10.39
N GLY A 75 11.77 -3.00 11.50
CA GLY A 75 10.69 -3.98 11.51
C GLY A 75 9.32 -3.38 11.16
N THR A 76 8.98 -2.24 11.77
CA THR A 76 7.73 -1.52 11.44
C THR A 76 7.76 -0.91 10.03
N GLY A 77 8.93 -0.51 9.53
CA GLY A 77 9.11 -0.08 8.14
C GLY A 77 8.81 -1.18 7.14
N CYS A 78 9.29 -2.41 7.37
CA CYS A 78 8.93 -3.56 6.55
C CYS A 78 7.42 -3.84 6.57
N ALA A 79 6.78 -3.73 7.74
CA ALA A 79 5.33 -3.88 7.86
C ALA A 79 4.57 -2.80 7.06
N ALA A 80 5.02 -1.54 7.10
CA ALA A 80 4.44 -0.46 6.30
C ALA A 80 4.60 -0.68 4.80
N ALA A 81 5.76 -1.14 4.35
CA ALA A 81 6.00 -1.45 2.94
C ALA A 81 5.06 -2.56 2.43
N LEU A 82 4.90 -3.63 3.21
CA LEU A 82 3.97 -4.72 2.87
C LEU A 82 2.51 -4.29 2.89
N ALA A 83 2.12 -3.43 3.84
CA ALA A 83 0.77 -2.88 3.89
C ALA A 83 0.48 -1.98 2.68
N GLY A 84 1.44 -1.16 2.28
CA GLY A 84 1.36 -0.33 1.08
C GLY A 84 1.26 -1.15 -0.20
N ASP A 85 2.10 -2.18 -0.35
CA ASP A 85 2.07 -3.08 -1.51
C ASP A 85 0.72 -3.79 -1.63
N ARG A 86 0.21 -4.31 -0.51
CA ARG A 86 -1.11 -4.96 -0.47
C ARG A 86 -2.24 -3.99 -0.84
N THR A 87 -2.23 -2.80 -0.25
CA THR A 87 -3.24 -1.78 -0.54
C THR A 87 -3.22 -1.35 -2.00
N ALA A 88 -2.02 -1.17 -2.57
CA ALA A 88 -1.85 -0.82 -3.98
C ALA A 88 -2.30 -1.94 -4.92
N ALA A 89 -2.08 -3.21 -4.55
CA ALA A 89 -2.54 -4.37 -5.32
C ALA A 89 -4.08 -4.50 -5.29
N ASP A 90 -4.71 -4.17 -4.17
CA ASP A 90 -6.17 -4.20 -4.04
C ASP A 90 -6.83 -3.03 -4.81
N ASP A 91 -6.15 -1.89 -4.93
CA ASP A 91 -6.62 -0.68 -5.63
C ASP A 91 -6.36 -0.69 -7.16
N VAL A 92 -6.01 -1.84 -7.77
CA VAL A 92 -5.84 -1.94 -9.22
C VAL A 92 -7.19 -1.75 -9.92
N GLN A 93 -7.43 -0.54 -10.43
CA GLN A 93 -8.49 -0.29 -11.40
C GLN A 93 -8.16 -0.99 -12.71
N LEU A 94 -8.58 -2.25 -12.82
CA LEU A 94 -8.71 -2.90 -14.11
C LEU A 94 -9.83 -2.19 -14.86
N VAL A 95 -9.48 -1.20 -15.68
CA VAL A 95 -10.30 -0.84 -16.83
C VAL A 95 -10.23 -2.04 -17.76
N LEU A 96 -11.13 -3.00 -17.54
CA LEU A 96 -11.33 -4.08 -18.49
C LEU A 96 -11.86 -3.39 -19.76
N PRO A 97 -11.12 -3.40 -20.88
CA PRO A 97 -11.74 -3.07 -22.14
C PRO A 97 -12.90 -4.05 -22.33
N GLU A 98 -14.04 -3.54 -22.80
CA GLU A 98 -15.27 -4.31 -23.12
C GLU A 98 -15.04 -5.47 -24.13
N THR A 99 -13.80 -5.74 -24.53
CA THR A 99 -13.42 -6.95 -25.25
C THR A 99 -13.42 -8.11 -24.27
N GLY A 100 -14.56 -8.81 -24.22
CA GLY A 100 -14.78 -9.98 -23.42
C GLY A 100 -13.62 -10.97 -23.47
N VAL A 101 -13.11 -11.32 -22.29
CA VAL A 101 -12.38 -12.58 -22.10
C VAL A 101 -13.38 -13.68 -22.43
N CYS A 102 -13.16 -14.36 -23.55
CA CYS A 102 -13.89 -15.58 -23.86
C CYS A 102 -13.55 -16.59 -22.78
N SER A 103 -14.57 -17.20 -22.16
CA SER A 103 -14.42 -18.20 -21.08
C SER A 103 -13.63 -19.45 -21.50
N THR A 104 -13.14 -19.50 -22.74
CA THR A 104 -12.32 -20.56 -23.33
C THR A 104 -10.82 -20.38 -23.08
N ASP A 105 -10.35 -19.21 -22.62
CA ASP A 105 -8.91 -18.96 -22.37
C ASP A 105 -8.38 -19.60 -21.07
N LEU A 106 -9.27 -20.23 -20.28
CA LEU A 106 -8.88 -21.12 -19.19
C LEU A 106 -8.57 -22.52 -19.73
N GLY A 107 -7.39 -22.67 -20.31
CA GLY A 107 -6.72 -23.99 -20.39
C GLY A 107 -6.55 -24.58 -21.78
N GLY A 108 -5.57 -24.06 -22.52
CA GLY A 108 -4.99 -24.76 -23.67
C GLY A 108 -3.55 -24.34 -23.88
N SER A 109 -2.61 -24.88 -23.08
CA SER A 109 -1.18 -24.74 -23.43
C SER A 109 -0.97 -25.44 -24.77
N CYS A 110 -0.35 -24.73 -25.71
CA CYS A 110 -0.14 -25.13 -27.10
C CYS A 110 0.84 -26.32 -27.28
N ASP A 111 1.04 -27.18 -26.28
CA ASP A 111 2.12 -28.16 -26.20
C ASP A 111 1.67 -29.63 -26.34
N LEU A 112 0.47 -29.91 -26.86
CA LEU A 112 0.07 -31.28 -27.19
C LEU A 112 -0.56 -31.37 -28.59
N PRO A 113 -0.01 -32.19 -29.50
CA PRO A 113 -0.65 -32.44 -30.79
C PRO A 113 -1.84 -33.38 -30.58
N ALA A 114 -3.06 -32.87 -30.78
CA ALA A 114 -4.24 -33.72 -30.89
C ALA A 114 -4.23 -34.45 -32.25
N PRO A 115 -4.49 -35.78 -32.30
CA PRO A 115 -4.58 -36.51 -33.54
C PRO A 115 -5.96 -36.29 -34.15
N GLY A 116 -6.02 -35.62 -35.30
CA GLY A 116 -7.25 -35.43 -36.06
C GLY A 116 -7.30 -34.08 -36.74
N ALA A 117 -6.65 -33.98 -37.90
CA ALA A 117 -6.80 -32.84 -38.78
C ALA A 117 -8.26 -32.74 -39.26
N ALA A 118 -8.93 -31.66 -38.87
CA ALA A 118 -10.03 -31.07 -39.62
C ALA A 118 -9.69 -29.59 -39.81
N GLU A 119 -9.21 -29.31 -41.00
CA GLU A 119 -8.82 -28.02 -41.55
C GLU A 119 -10.02 -27.10 -41.79
N GLN A 120 -10.32 -26.20 -40.86
CA GLN A 120 -10.96 -24.93 -41.19
C GLN A 120 -10.36 -23.83 -40.31
N GLY A 121 -9.39 -23.14 -40.89
CA GLY A 121 -8.76 -21.98 -40.30
C GLY A 121 -9.73 -20.80 -40.16
N CYS A 122 -9.58 -20.09 -39.06
CA CYS A 122 -10.10 -18.76 -38.82
C CYS A 122 -9.59 -17.80 -39.92
N CYS A 123 -10.44 -17.46 -40.89
CA CYS A 123 -10.63 -16.10 -41.45
C CYS A 123 -11.38 -16.14 -42.80
N ALA A 124 -12.72 -16.11 -42.69
CA ALA A 124 -13.72 -15.45 -43.56
C ALA A 124 -13.94 -15.89 -45.04
N PRO A 125 -15.06 -15.49 -45.70
CA PRO A 125 -16.39 -15.07 -45.21
C PRO A 125 -17.56 -15.89 -45.82
N ASP A 126 -18.75 -15.90 -45.22
CA ASP A 126 -19.95 -15.87 -46.07
C ASP A 126 -21.13 -15.14 -45.44
N ALA A 127 -21.78 -14.35 -46.28
CA ALA A 127 -22.85 -13.44 -45.96
C ALA A 127 -24.18 -14.16 -46.05
N THR A 128 -24.88 -14.35 -44.94
CA THR A 128 -26.33 -14.13 -44.85
C THR A 128 -26.83 -14.31 -43.43
N LYS A 129 -27.66 -13.35 -43.00
CA LYS A 129 -28.67 -13.46 -41.93
C LYS A 129 -28.23 -13.14 -40.50
N GLU A 130 -28.32 -11.86 -40.15
CA GLU A 130 -28.74 -11.45 -38.80
C GLU A 130 -30.15 -11.99 -38.50
N PRO A 131 -30.41 -12.34 -37.24
CA PRO A 131 -31.53 -11.74 -36.56
C PRO A 131 -31.00 -10.85 -35.42
N ALA A 132 -31.16 -9.55 -35.61
CA ALA A 132 -31.07 -8.57 -34.55
C ALA A 132 -32.26 -8.77 -33.60
N ASP A 133 -32.03 -9.45 -32.47
CA ASP A 133 -32.78 -9.28 -31.20
C ASP A 133 -32.32 -10.35 -30.21
N ALA A 134 -31.19 -10.10 -29.54
CA ALA A 134 -30.86 -10.57 -28.19
C ALA A 134 -29.36 -10.33 -27.96
N CYS A 135 -29.02 -9.30 -27.17
CA CYS A 135 -27.87 -9.28 -26.24
C CYS A 135 -27.58 -7.86 -25.72
N CYS A 136 -28.08 -6.80 -26.37
CA CYS A 136 -27.79 -5.43 -25.95
C CYS A 136 -28.96 -4.78 -25.19
N SER A 137 -29.41 -5.40 -24.10
CA SER A 137 -29.97 -4.62 -23.00
C SER A 137 -28.77 -4.17 -22.17
N GLY A 138 -28.38 -2.90 -22.28
CA GLY A 138 -27.23 -2.38 -21.54
C GLY A 138 -27.38 -2.64 -20.03
N PRO A 139 -26.39 -3.29 -19.38
CA PRO A 139 -26.51 -3.60 -17.96
C PRO A 139 -26.33 -2.32 -17.14
N GLN A 140 -27.14 -2.16 -16.08
CA GLN A 140 -26.94 -1.10 -15.10
C GLN A 140 -25.66 -1.38 -14.30
N PRO A 141 -24.81 -0.39 -14.01
CA PRO A 141 -23.58 -0.60 -13.29
C PRO A 141 -23.88 -1.10 -11.87
N VAL A 142 -23.38 -2.30 -11.53
CA VAL A 142 -23.41 -2.83 -10.17
C VAL A 142 -22.10 -2.44 -9.50
N THR A 143 -22.18 -1.53 -8.53
CA THR A 143 -21.08 -1.28 -7.59
C THR A 143 -20.95 -2.48 -6.68
N ILE A 144 -19.90 -3.29 -6.83
CA ILE A 144 -19.54 -4.30 -5.83
C ILE A 144 -18.97 -3.54 -4.64
N GLY A 145 -19.85 -3.27 -3.66
CA GLY A 145 -19.51 -2.59 -2.43
C GLY A 145 -18.58 -3.43 -1.55
N ALA A 146 -17.51 -2.78 -1.10
CA ALA A 146 -16.70 -3.23 0.02
C ALA A 146 -17.58 -3.47 1.25
N ALA A 147 -17.45 -4.65 1.86
CA ALA A 147 -17.94 -4.85 3.22
C ALA A 147 -17.01 -4.06 4.17
N PRO A 148 -17.54 -3.30 5.14
CA PRO A 148 -16.72 -2.73 6.19
C PRO A 148 -16.18 -3.87 7.04
N VAL A 149 -14.85 -4.01 7.09
CA VAL A 149 -14.20 -4.88 8.07
C VAL A 149 -14.34 -4.15 9.41
N HIS A 150 -15.11 -4.75 10.31
CA HIS A 150 -15.38 -4.26 11.66
C HIS A 150 -14.20 -4.49 12.59
#